data_AF-A0A151UA51-F1
#
_entry.id   AF-A0A151UA51-F1
#
_cell.length_a   1.000
_cell.length_b   1.000
_cell.length_c   1.000
_cell.angle_alpha   90.00
_cell.angle_beta   90.00
_cell.angle_gamma   90.00
#
_symmetry.space_group_name_H-M   'P 1'
#
loop_
_entity.id
_entity.type
_entity.pdbx_description
1 polymer ?
#
loop_
_entity_poly.entity_id
_entity_poly.type
_entity_poly.pdbx_seq_one_letter_code
_entity_poly.pdbx_strand_id
1 'polypeptide(L)' 'MNHMKKNKDLFKELSNASTSKVQVGNGKYIVVNEKGTIVISTYSSTKFISNVLYVPEIDQNLLSVG' A
#
# COMPACT_ATOMS: atom_id res chain seq x y z
N MET A 1 -4.73 -1.23 -10.71
CA MET A 1 -4.94 -0.25 -9.63
C MET A 1 -4.11 -0.67 -8.43
N ASN A 2 -2.98 0.00 -8.17
CA ASN A 2 -2.13 -0.26 -7.01
C ASN A 2 -2.43 0.79 -5.95
N HIS A 3 -2.72 0.35 -4.73
CA HIS A 3 -2.95 1.25 -3.59
C HIS A 3 -1.70 1.26 -2.73
N MET A 4 -1.13 2.46 -2.47
CA MET A 4 0.06 2.62 -1.63
C MET A 4 -0.30 3.35 -0.33
N LYS A 5 0.30 2.92 0.80
CA LYS A 5 0.07 3.48 2.13
C LYS A 5 1.37 3.62 2.94
N LYS A 6 1.52 4.74 3.65
CA LYS A 6 2.63 5.04 4.57
C LYS A 6 2.41 4.52 6.00
N ASN A 7 1.17 4.32 6.42
CA ASN A 7 0.88 3.89 7.79
C ASN A 7 0.85 2.35 7.86
N LYS A 8 1.83 1.77 8.55
CA LYS A 8 1.97 0.32 8.74
C LYS A 8 0.86 -0.27 9.62
N ASP A 9 0.35 0.50 10.57
CA ASP A 9 -0.62 0.05 11.58
C ASP A 9 -2.01 -0.23 11.00
N LEU A 10 -2.28 0.25 9.79
CA LEU A 10 -3.54 -0.01 9.07
C LEU A 10 -3.58 -1.41 8.43
N PHE A 11 -2.44 -2.10 8.38
CA PHE A 11 -2.36 -3.43 7.82
C PHE A 11 -2.69 -4.47 8.87
N LYS A 12 -3.64 -5.34 8.55
CA LYS A 12 -3.91 -6.52 9.35
C LYS A 12 -2.80 -7.56 9.16
N GLU A 13 -2.33 -7.70 7.93
CA GLU A 13 -1.30 -8.65 7.54
C GLU A 13 -0.37 -7.98 6.53
N LEU A 14 0.94 -8.17 6.74
CA LEU A 14 1.99 -7.79 5.81
C LEU A 14 2.74 -9.06 5.43
N SER A 15 2.91 -9.29 4.12
CA SER A 15 3.79 -10.33 3.66
C SER A 15 5.23 -9.84 3.82
N ASN A 16 6.10 -10.72 4.31
CA ASN A 16 7.56 -10.53 4.32
C ASN A 16 8.15 -10.61 2.90
N ALA A 17 7.41 -10.11 1.90
CA ALA A 17 7.88 -10.09 0.52
C ALA A 17 9.08 -9.15 0.42
N SER A 18 10.07 -9.58 -0.37
CA SER A 18 11.28 -8.84 -0.63
C SER A 18 10.99 -7.40 -1.04
N THR A 19 11.72 -6.45 -0.46
CA THR A 19 11.66 -5.04 -0.83
C THR A 19 11.80 -4.88 -2.34
N SER A 20 10.83 -4.22 -2.97
CA SER A 20 10.74 -4.03 -4.42
C SER A 20 10.90 -2.54 -4.75
N LYS A 21 11.34 -2.17 -5.96
CA LYS A 21 11.40 -0.76 -6.39
C LYS A 21 10.34 -0.49 -7.45
N VAL A 22 9.64 0.63 -7.32
CA VAL A 22 8.64 1.08 -8.31
C VAL A 22 9.08 2.43 -8.86
N GLN A 23 9.06 2.57 -10.18
CA GLN A 23 9.29 3.86 -10.83
C GLN A 23 7.99 4.68 -10.78
N VAL A 24 8.08 5.90 -10.26
CA VAL A 24 6.97 6.87 -10.25
C VAL A 24 7.05 7.80 -11.47
N GLY A 25 5.98 8.54 -11.76
CA GLY A 25 5.83 9.33 -12.99
C GLY A 25 6.89 10.42 -13.24
N ASN A 26 7.69 10.77 -12.23
CA ASN A 26 8.84 11.68 -12.38
C ASN A 26 10.16 10.96 -12.69
N GLY A 27 10.12 9.66 -13.00
CA GLY A 27 11.28 8.83 -13.32
C GLY A 27 12.08 8.32 -12.12
N LYS A 28 11.79 8.78 -10.90
CA LYS A 28 12.44 8.32 -9.67
C LYS A 28 11.93 6.94 -9.26
N TYR A 29 12.78 6.19 -8.55
CA TYR A 29 12.40 4.93 -7.94
C TYR A 29 12.12 5.14 -6.46
N ILE A 30 11.02 4.55 -5.98
CA ILE A 30 10.67 4.50 -4.56
C ILE A 30 10.76 3.05 -4.10
N VAL A 31 11.30 2.85 -2.88
CA VAL A 31 11.35 1.52 -2.26
C VAL A 31 10.00 1.17 -1.67
N VAL A 32 9.45 0.06 -2.13
CA VAL A 32 8.29 -0.60 -1.55
C VAL A 32 8.80 -1.66 -0.60
N ASN A 33 8.47 -1.51 0.68
CA ASN A 33 9.04 -2.36 1.72
C ASN A 33 8.29 -3.69 1.80
N GLU A 34 6.96 -3.63 1.87
CA GLU A 34 6.11 -4.79 2.16
C GLU A 34 4.79 -4.66 1.39
N LYS A 35 4.11 -5.77 1.17
CA LYS A 35 2.78 -5.83 0.53
C LYS A 35 1.83 -6.50 1.50
N GLY A 36 0.62 -6.00 1.64
CA GLY A 36 -0.30 -6.53 2.65
C GLY A 36 -1.77 -6.33 2.35
N THR A 37 -2.57 -6.74 3.34
CA THR A 37 -4.02 -6.60 3.35
C THR A 37 -4.40 -5.63 4.45
N ILE A 38 -5.18 -4.61 4.08
CA ILE A 38 -5.81 -3.71 5.05
C ILE A 38 -7.27 -4.13 5.26
N VAL A 39 -7.78 -3.84 6.44
CA VAL A 39 -9.18 -4.09 6.79
C VAL A 39 -9.87 -2.78 7.07
N ILE A 40 -10.98 -2.54 6.37
CA ILE A 40 -11.84 -1.40 6.60
C ILE A 40 -13.15 -1.92 7.18
N SER A 41 -13.32 -1.70 8.47
CA SER A 41 -14.56 -2.04 9.18
C SER A 41 -15.42 -0.78 9.34
N THR A 42 -16.67 -0.91 8.93
CA THR A 42 -17.74 0.07 9.12
C THR A 42 -18.83 -0.58 9.97
N TYR A 43 -19.77 0.21 10.49
CA TYR A 43 -20.87 -0.30 11.33
C TYR A 43 -21.65 -1.46 10.68
N SER A 44 -21.80 -1.45 9.36
CA SER A 44 -22.60 -2.43 8.62
C SER A 44 -21.77 -3.48 7.86
N SER A 45 -20.46 -3.28 7.71
CA SER A 45 -19.65 -4.19 6.88
C SER A 45 -18.16 -4.13 7.17
N THR A 46 -17.47 -5.24 6.94
CA THR A 46 -16.01 -5.31 6.91
C THR A 46 -15.55 -5.62 5.49
N LYS A 47 -14.63 -4.82 4.96
CA LYS A 47 -14.01 -5.02 3.65
C LYS A 47 -12.53 -5.27 3.81
N PHE A 48 -12.04 -6.29 3.11
CA PHE A 48 -10.62 -6.61 3.00
C PHE A 48 -10.10 -6.06 1.68
N ILE A 49 -9.04 -5.27 1.72
CA ILE A 49 -8.35 -4.78 0.52
C ILE A 49 -6.96 -5.38 0.53
N SER A 50 -6.75 -6.36 -0.36
CA SER A 50 -5.46 -7.00 -0.57
C SER A 50 -4.60 -6.23 -1.57
N ASN A 51 -3.33 -6.61 -1.68
CA ASN A 51 -2.36 -6.00 -2.58
C ASN A 51 -2.06 -4.51 -2.32
N VAL A 52 -2.18 -4.06 -1.07
CA VAL A 52 -1.78 -2.71 -0.68
C VAL A 52 -0.28 -2.69 -0.42
N LEU A 53 0.42 -1.74 -1.01
CA LEU A 53 1.87 -1.60 -0.88
C LEU A 53 2.20 -0.66 0.29
N TYR A 54 3.06 -1.11 1.20
CA TYR A 54 3.62 -0.29 2.26
C TYR A 54 4.85 0.46 1.73
N VAL A 55 4.74 1.78 1.70
CA VAL A 55 5.76 2.66 1.10
C VAL A 55 5.98 3.84 2.05
N PRO A 56 6.95 3.77 2.97
CA PRO A 56 7.16 4.80 3.99
C PRO A 56 7.62 6.15 3.43
N GLU A 57 8.23 6.13 2.24
CA GLU A 57 8.78 7.30 1.56
C GLU A 57 7.73 8.15 0.80
N ILE A 58 6.45 7.75 0.78
CA ILE A 58 5.39 8.54 0.10
C ILE A 58 4.71 9.48 1.09
N ASP A 59 4.62 10.76 0.76
CA ASP A 59 3.87 11.72 1.57
C ASP A 59 2.39 11.85 1.18
N GLN A 60 2.00 11.29 0.03
CA GLN A 60 0.61 11.25 -0.44
C GLN A 60 0.23 9.85 -0.93
N ASN A 61 -1.01 9.43 -0.67
CA ASN A 61 -1.52 8.15 -1.17
C ASN A 61 -1.52 8.18 -2.71
N LEU A 62 -0.74 7.32 -3.37
CA LEU A 62 -0.83 7.16 -4.81
C LEU A 62 -2.09 6.33 -5.14
N LEU A 63 -3.11 6.98 -5.71
CA LEU A 63 -4.29 6.32 -6.27
C LEU A 63 -4.14 6.28 -7.79
N SER A 64 -4.07 5.09 -8.37
CA SER A 64 -4.19 4.93 -9.82
C SER A 64 -5.68 4.98 -10.19
N VAL A 65 -6.11 6.09 -10.79
CA VAL A 65 -7.41 6.18 -11.48
C VAL A 65 -7.18 5.69 -12.90
N GLY A 66 -7.73 4.52 -13.24
CA GLY A 66 -7.78 4.05 -14.62
C GLY A 66 -8.82 4.83 -15.39
#